data_AF-A0A0P1GW63-F1
#
_entry.id   AF-A0A0P1GW63-F1
#
_cell.length_a   1.000
_cell.length_b   1.000
_cell.length_c   1.000
_cell.angle_alpha   90.00
_cell.angle_beta   90.00
_cell.angle_gamma   90.00
#
_symmetry.space_group_name_H-M   'P 1'
#
loop_
_entity.id
_entity.type
_entity.pdbx_description
1 polymer ?
#
loop_
_entity_poly.entity_id
_entity_poly.type
_entity_poly.pdbx_seq_one_letter_code
_entity_poly.pdbx_strand_id
1 'polypeptide(L)'
;MKKIAFACAALGMTAACVMPPKDVTQQDLEQFDAAVASIGCDLVGESDYLPVELQTGLTREKLLEVASYKVSTDEAVSLENGGVRLVTGVCTPKEV
;
A
#
# COMPACT_ATOMS: atom_id res chain seq x y z
N MET A 1 -14.80 44.23 -31.15
CA MET A 1 -15.32 43.49 -29.99
C MET A 1 -14.49 42.22 -29.79
N LYS A 2 -14.10 41.97 -28.53
CA LYS A 2 -13.54 40.76 -27.90
C LYS A 2 -12.57 39.87 -28.72
N LYS A 3 -11.26 40.09 -28.53
CA LYS A 3 -10.20 39.11 -28.84
C LYS A 3 -10.27 38.01 -27.78
N ILE A 4 -10.81 36.84 -28.13
CA ILE A 4 -10.84 35.68 -27.22
C ILE A 4 -9.47 35.02 -27.29
N ALA A 5 -8.61 35.37 -26.34
CA ALA A 5 -7.33 34.71 -26.13
C ALA A 5 -7.60 33.30 -25.61
N PHE A 6 -7.28 32.30 -26.43
CA PHE A 6 -7.21 30.89 -26.07
C PHE A 6 -6.01 30.72 -25.10
N ALA A 7 -6.26 30.86 -23.80
CA ALA A 7 -5.29 30.50 -22.79
C ALA A 7 -5.37 28.98 -22.58
N CYS A 8 -4.49 28.24 -23.26
CA CYS A 8 -4.16 26.87 -22.92
C CYS A 8 -3.64 26.84 -21.48
N ALA A 9 -4.53 26.57 -20.53
CA ALA A 9 -4.15 26.15 -19.20
C ALA A 9 -3.48 24.77 -19.34
N ALA A 10 -2.16 24.77 -19.39
CA ALA A 10 -1.35 23.58 -19.19
C ALA A 10 -1.60 23.08 -17.76
N LEU A 11 -2.62 22.24 -17.61
CA LEU A 11 -2.78 21.36 -16.46
C LEU A 11 -1.58 20.41 -16.50
N GLY A 12 -0.51 20.81 -15.83
CA GLY A 12 0.59 19.90 -15.51
C GLY A 12 -0.01 18.76 -14.70
N MET A 13 -0.18 17.60 -15.34
CA MET A 13 -0.42 16.34 -14.66
C MET A 13 0.84 16.07 -13.82
N THR A 14 0.85 16.56 -12.58
CA THR A 14 1.74 16.01 -11.57
C THR A 14 1.23 14.61 -11.31
N ALA A 15 1.75 13.62 -12.03
CA ALA A 15 1.67 12.24 -11.60
C ALA A 15 2.22 12.23 -10.17
N ALA A 16 1.34 12.08 -9.19
CA ALA A 16 1.73 11.94 -7.80
C ALA A 16 2.42 10.58 -7.71
N CYS A 17 3.75 10.56 -7.89
CA CYS A 17 4.54 9.37 -7.65
C CYS A 17 4.43 9.06 -6.15
N VAL A 18 3.59 8.11 -5.78
CA VAL A 18 3.49 7.59 -4.42
C VAL A 18 4.81 6.86 -4.14
N MET A 19 5.64 7.47 -3.29
CA MET A 19 6.95 6.91 -2.93
C MET A 19 6.81 5.92 -1.78
N PRO A 20 7.61 4.83 -1.78
CA PRO A 20 7.65 3.93 -0.64
C PRO A 20 8.12 4.66 0.62
N PRO A 21 7.81 4.11 1.81
CA PRO A 21 8.24 4.70 3.06
C PRO A 21 9.77 4.82 3.17
N LYS A 22 10.24 5.78 3.98
CA LYS A 22 11.68 5.97 4.19
C LYS A 22 12.30 4.71 4.79
N ASP A 23 13.49 4.38 4.29
CA ASP A 23 14.29 3.24 4.74
C ASP A 23 13.61 1.88 4.53
N VAL A 24 12.60 1.82 3.63
CA VAL A 24 11.98 0.58 3.16
C VAL A 24 12.42 0.34 1.72
N THR A 25 13.07 -0.80 1.47
CA THR A 25 13.50 -1.20 0.13
C THR A 25 12.40 -1.95 -0.61
N GLN A 26 12.55 -2.11 -1.93
CA GLN A 26 11.64 -2.98 -2.70
C GLN A 26 11.63 -4.43 -2.18
N GLN A 27 12.79 -4.93 -1.75
CA GLN A 27 12.88 -6.28 -1.18
C GLN A 27 12.07 -6.39 0.12
N ASP A 28 12.05 -5.34 0.94
CA ASP A 28 11.26 -5.32 2.17
C ASP A 28 9.76 -5.33 1.88
N LEU A 29 9.31 -4.65 0.81
CA LEU A 29 7.93 -4.70 0.35
C LEU A 29 7.53 -6.10 -0.13
N GLU A 30 8.41 -6.78 -0.87
CA GLU A 30 8.17 -8.15 -1.32
C GLU A 30 8.12 -9.14 -0.13
N GLN A 31 9.00 -8.96 0.86
CA GLN A 31 8.99 -9.75 2.09
C GLN A 31 7.75 -9.47 2.93
N PHE A 32 7.30 -8.22 2.99
CA PHE A 32 6.03 -7.84 3.62
C PHE A 32 4.87 -8.58 2.97
N ASP A 33 4.75 -8.51 1.64
CA ASP A 33 3.66 -9.18 0.92
C ASP A 33 3.67 -10.70 1.16
N ALA A 34 4.85 -11.32 1.13
CA ALA A 34 5.00 -12.74 1.42
C ALA A 34 4.64 -13.10 2.88
N ALA A 35 5.05 -12.28 3.84
CA ALA A 35 4.76 -12.49 5.25
C ALA A 35 3.26 -12.34 5.56
N VAL A 36 2.60 -11.32 5.00
CA VAL A 36 1.15 -11.12 5.16
C VAL A 36 0.36 -12.24 4.49
N ALA A 37 0.79 -12.68 3.31
CA ALA A 37 0.21 -13.85 2.66
C ALA A 37 0.33 -15.13 3.50
N SER A 38 1.46 -15.32 4.20
CA SER A 38 1.69 -16.51 5.03
C SER A 38 0.71 -16.65 6.20
N ILE A 39 0.12 -15.54 6.65
CA ILE A 39 -0.82 -15.51 7.78
C ILE A 39 -2.28 -15.35 7.37
N GLY A 40 -2.58 -15.25 6.06
CA GLY A 40 -3.94 -15.19 5.55
C GLY A 40 -4.38 -13.84 4.95
N CYS A 41 -3.44 -13.01 4.51
CA CYS A 41 -3.67 -11.78 3.72
C CYS A 41 -4.23 -10.57 4.47
N ASP A 42 -4.62 -10.73 5.74
CA ASP A 42 -5.19 -9.67 6.57
C ASP A 42 -4.23 -9.23 7.67
N LEU A 43 -4.22 -7.93 7.91
CA LEU A 43 -3.57 -7.28 9.04
C LEU A 43 -4.62 -6.49 9.81
N VAL A 44 -5.21 -7.08 10.85
CA VAL A 44 -6.28 -6.45 11.64
C VAL A 44 -5.73 -5.96 12.97
N GLY A 45 -4.92 -6.79 13.64
CA GLY A 45 -4.49 -6.53 15.00
C GLY A 45 -3.09 -7.05 15.30
N GLU A 46 -2.69 -6.88 16.56
CA GLU A 46 -1.34 -7.22 17.02
C GLU A 46 -0.94 -8.67 16.73
N SER A 47 -1.90 -9.60 16.80
CA SER A 47 -1.70 -11.02 16.46
C SER A 47 -1.19 -11.24 15.03
N ASP A 48 -1.51 -10.33 14.12
CA ASP A 48 -1.20 -10.43 12.70
C ASP A 48 0.11 -9.68 12.39
N TYR A 49 0.31 -8.52 13.03
CA TYR A 49 1.53 -7.74 12.84
C TYR A 49 2.77 -8.38 13.47
N LEU A 50 2.63 -9.07 14.61
CA LEU A 50 3.76 -9.70 15.29
C LEU A 50 4.48 -10.74 14.42
N PRO A 51 3.82 -11.72 13.78
CA PRO A 51 4.49 -12.66 12.89
C PRO A 51 5.08 -11.99 11.63
N VAL A 52 4.50 -10.89 11.15
CA VAL A 52 5.06 -10.15 9.99
C VAL A 52 6.33 -9.40 10.39
N GLU A 53 6.36 -8.80 11.57
CA GLU A 53 7.56 -8.16 12.15
C GLU A 53 8.71 -9.15 12.31
N LEU A 54 8.41 -10.36 12.80
CA LEU A 54 9.40 -11.42 12.94
C LEU A 54 9.93 -11.94 11.60
N GLN A 55 9.10 -12.00 10.56
CA GLN A 55 9.50 -12.52 9.24
C GLN A 55 10.27 -11.49 8.41
N THR A 56 9.90 -10.21 8.51
CA THR A 56 10.48 -9.13 7.70
C THR A 56 11.64 -8.43 8.41
N GLY A 57 11.70 -8.49 9.74
CA GLY A 57 12.63 -7.69 10.55
C GLY A 57 12.28 -6.21 10.61
N LEU A 58 11.17 -5.78 10.01
CA LEU A 58 10.69 -4.40 10.06
C LEU A 58 10.01 -4.11 11.39
N THR A 59 10.20 -2.90 11.91
CA THR A 59 9.50 -2.47 13.13
C THR A 59 8.01 -2.34 12.88
N ARG A 60 7.21 -2.43 13.94
CA ARG A 60 5.76 -2.19 13.89
C ARG A 60 5.38 -0.91 13.15
N GLU A 61 6.08 0.18 13.43
CA GLU A 61 5.84 1.47 12.79
C GLU A 61 6.05 1.39 11.27
N LYS A 62 7.13 0.73 10.83
CA LYS A 62 7.38 0.51 9.40
C LYS A 62 6.36 -0.40 8.74
N LEU A 63 5.87 -1.44 9.43
CA LEU A 63 4.78 -2.26 8.91
C LEU A 63 3.49 -1.45 8.69
N LEU A 64 3.19 -0.51 9.57
CA LEU A 64 2.03 0.38 9.42
C LEU A 64 2.22 1.36 8.25
N GLU A 65 3.42 1.93 8.12
CA GLU A 65 3.76 2.79 6.97
C GLU A 65 3.66 2.02 5.65
N VAL A 66 4.16 0.78 5.60
CA VAL A 66 4.08 -0.09 4.41
C VAL A 66 2.63 -0.47 4.12
N ALA A 67 1.84 -0.84 5.13
CA ALA A 67 0.42 -1.14 4.94
C ALA A 67 -0.34 0.08 4.37
N SER A 68 -0.08 1.28 4.91
CA SER A 68 -0.67 2.51 4.39
C SER A 68 -0.19 2.80 2.96
N TYR A 69 1.08 2.56 2.66
CA TYR A 69 1.63 2.70 1.32
C TYR A 69 0.91 1.78 0.34
N LYS A 70 0.76 0.49 0.68
CA LYS A 70 0.04 -0.51 -0.14
C LYS A 70 -1.42 -0.14 -0.37
N VAL A 71 -2.10 0.45 0.62
CA VAL A 71 -3.45 0.99 0.41
C VAL A 71 -3.43 2.18 -0.55
N SER A 72 -2.46 3.08 -0.43
CA SER A 72 -2.35 4.24 -1.31
C SER A 72 -1.93 3.92 -2.75
N THR A 73 -1.36 2.74 -2.99
CA THR A 73 -1.00 2.23 -4.32
C THR A 73 -2.02 1.24 -4.89
N ASP A 74 -3.20 1.12 -4.27
CA ASP A 74 -4.27 0.19 -4.65
C ASP A 74 -3.85 -1.31 -4.59
N GLU A 75 -2.76 -1.63 -3.88
CA GLU A 75 -2.28 -3.00 -3.66
C GLU A 75 -2.91 -3.64 -2.41
N ALA A 76 -3.60 -2.84 -1.60
CA ALA A 76 -4.33 -3.26 -0.42
C ALA A 76 -5.61 -2.44 -0.23
N VAL A 77 -6.54 -2.96 0.56
CA VAL A 77 -7.79 -2.27 0.92
C VAL A 77 -7.94 -2.18 2.43
N SER A 78 -8.50 -1.08 2.91
CA SER A 78 -8.91 -0.96 4.31
C SER A 78 -10.17 -1.78 4.57
N LEU A 79 -10.16 -2.53 5.66
CA LEU A 79 -11.28 -3.32 6.14
C LEU A 79 -12.17 -2.49 7.08
N GLU A 80 -13.46 -2.83 7.16
CA GLU A 80 -14.43 -2.11 8.02
C GLU A 80 -14.08 -2.17 9.52
N ASN A 81 -13.35 -3.20 9.93
CA ASN A 81 -12.87 -3.38 11.30
C ASN A 81 -11.58 -2.59 11.60
N GLY A 82 -11.09 -1.77 10.67
CA GLY A 82 -9.86 -0.98 10.81
C GLY A 82 -8.58 -1.71 10.41
N GLY A 83 -8.67 -2.95 9.90
CA GLY A 83 -7.54 -3.69 9.35
C GLY A 83 -7.21 -3.35 7.90
N VAL A 84 -6.21 -4.03 7.34
CA VAL A 84 -5.79 -3.92 5.94
C VAL A 84 -5.74 -5.32 5.33
N ARG A 85 -6.25 -5.47 4.11
CA ARG A 85 -6.15 -6.71 3.31
C ARG A 85 -5.33 -6.45 2.06
N LEU A 86 -4.30 -7.26 1.81
CA LEU A 86 -3.62 -7.27 0.51
C LEU A 86 -4.56 -7.79 -0.58
N VAL A 87 -4.50 -7.22 -1.77
CA VAL A 87 -5.31 -7.64 -2.93
C VAL A 87 -4.45 -8.00 -4.15
N THR A 88 -3.16 -8.21 -3.94
CA THR A 88 -2.19 -8.56 -4.98
C THR A 88 -1.59 -9.94 -4.75
N GLY A 89 -0.95 -10.49 -5.79
CA GLY A 89 -0.25 -11.76 -5.72
C GLY A 89 -1.18 -12.89 -5.27
N VAL A 90 -0.74 -13.66 -4.27
CA VAL A 90 -1.54 -14.77 -3.72
C VAL A 90 -2.77 -14.31 -2.95
N CYS A 91 -2.83 -13.03 -2.56
CA CYS A 91 -3.94 -12.40 -1.85
C CYS A 91 -4.96 -11.76 -2.79
N THR A 92 -4.78 -11.89 -4.11
CA THR A 92 -5.77 -11.43 -5.09
C THR A 92 -7.13 -12.09 -4.83
N PRO A 93 -8.23 -11.33 -4.68
CA PRO A 93 -9.57 -11.90 -4.51
C PRO A 93 -9.91 -12.81 -5.68
N LYS A 94 -10.39 -14.02 -5.39
CA LYS A 94 -10.94 -14.90 -6.41
C LYS A 94 -12.37 -14.45 -6.69
N GLU A 95 -12.68 -14.16 -7.95
CA GLU A 95 -14.05 -13.98 -8.40
C GLU A 95 -14.83 -15.27 -8.07
N VAL A 96 -15.88 -15.13 -7.27
CA VAL A 96 -16.81 -16.21 -6.89
C VAL A 96 -17.95 -16.33 -7.89
#